data_AF-A0A7X1TZI4-F1
#
_entry.id   AF-A0A7X1TZI4-F1
#
_cell.length_a   1.000
_cell.length_b   1.000
_cell.length_c   1.000
_cell.angle_alpha   90.00
_cell.angle_beta   90.00
_cell.angle_gamma   90.00
#
_symmetry.space_group_name_H-M   'P 1'
#
loop_
_entity.id
_entity.type
_entity.pdbx_description
1 polymer ?
#
loop_
_entity_poly.entity_id
_entity_poly.type
_entity_poly.pdbx_seq_one_letter_code
_entity_poly.pdbx_strand_id
1 'polypeptide(L)'
;MNHGRLGLLLGAVAGVAMAAGILAVLALKGEDREEQAPTGWQTYRNEFLGFEISYPPGWHLQERGNTTEPAEPFITGGVTISEEEGAGNRTRVLAYKNLRTDWCLRGRLVDRPITVSGVDGIETNCYACEADAPPETCPAEAHTIVRIFGILGEIESFGVLGCPSLGDESVRRIVESFRFTGGR
;
A
#
# COMPACT_ATOMS: atom_id res chain seq x y z
N MET A 1 30.00 36.88 48.61
CA MET A 1 30.34 35.98 47.49
C MET A 1 29.31 34.86 47.44
N ASN A 2 28.41 34.87 46.45
CA ASN A 2 27.35 33.85 46.30
C ASN A 2 27.19 33.54 44.80
N HIS A 3 28.18 32.85 44.21
CA HIS A 3 28.16 32.44 42.80
C HIS A 3 27.54 31.03 42.58
N GLY A 4 27.06 30.37 43.63
CA GLY A 4 26.63 28.96 43.56
C GLY A 4 25.18 28.70 43.14
N ARG A 5 24.33 29.71 42.98
CA ARG A 5 22.88 29.51 42.75
C ARG A 5 22.40 29.82 41.33
N LEU A 6 23.22 30.46 40.49
CA LEU A 6 22.80 30.83 39.13
C LEU A 6 22.94 29.69 38.11
N GLY A 7 23.85 28.73 38.35
CA GLY A 7 24.05 27.58 37.46
C GLY A 7 22.92 26.54 37.49
N LEU A 8 22.14 26.49 38.59
CA LEU A 8 21.11 25.46 38.77
C LEU A 8 19.80 25.78 38.03
N LEU A 9 19.50 27.07 37.80
CA LEU A 9 18.25 27.51 37.16
C LEU A 9 18.29 27.41 35.62
N LEU A 10 19.47 27.57 35.00
CA LEU A 10 19.64 27.44 33.55
C LEU A 10 19.57 25.98 33.07
N GLY A 11 20.02 25.02 33.89
CA GLY A 11 19.91 23.59 33.57
C GLY A 11 18.47 23.07 33.54
N ALA A 12 17.60 23.60 34.40
CA ALA A 12 16.20 23.16 34.49
C ALA A 12 15.37 23.56 33.25
N VAL A 13 15.61 24.74 32.68
CA VAL A 13 14.85 25.24 31.51
C VAL A 13 15.23 24.46 30.23
N ALA A 14 16.51 24.15 30.04
CA ALA A 14 16.98 23.36 28.90
C ALA A 14 16.43 21.92 28.92
N GLY A 15 16.33 21.31 30.11
CA GLY A 15 15.77 19.96 30.27
C GLY A 15 14.28 19.88 29.90
N VAL A 16 13.48 20.89 30.27
CA VAL A 16 12.03 20.93 29.96
C VAL A 16 11.78 21.11 28.46
N ALA A 17 12.58 21.93 27.77
CA ALA A 17 12.43 22.13 26.33
C ALA A 17 12.71 20.86 25.50
N MET A 18 13.74 20.08 25.87
CA MET A 18 14.03 18.81 25.19
C MET A 18 12.95 17.76 25.44
N ALA A 19 12.41 17.66 26.66
CA ALA A 19 11.34 16.71 26.96
C ALA A 19 10.05 17.03 26.18
N ALA A 20 9.70 18.31 26.05
CA ALA A 20 8.56 18.76 25.23
C ALA A 20 8.78 18.45 23.74
N GLY A 21 10.01 18.61 23.23
CA GLY A 21 10.37 18.26 21.86
C GLY A 21 10.20 16.76 21.56
N ILE A 22 10.66 15.88 22.46
CA ILE A 22 10.51 14.42 22.31
C ILE A 22 9.04 14.01 22.37
N LEU A 23 8.26 14.57 23.30
CA LEU A 23 6.82 14.31 23.38
C LEU A 23 6.06 14.79 22.13
N ALA A 24 6.43 15.93 21.56
CA ALA A 24 5.84 16.42 20.32
C ALA A 24 6.16 15.50 19.12
N VAL A 25 7.40 15.00 19.01
CA VAL A 25 7.78 14.05 17.96
C VAL A 25 7.06 12.71 18.13
N LEU A 26 6.86 12.23 19.36
CA LEU A 26 6.11 11.00 19.63
C LEU A 26 4.60 11.17 19.40
N ALA A 27 4.02 12.33 19.70
CA ALA A 27 2.62 12.65 19.40
C ALA A 27 2.35 12.88 17.90
N LEU A 28 3.37 13.31 17.14
CA LEU A 28 3.30 13.44 15.68
C LEU A 28 3.58 12.12 14.94
N LYS A 29 3.99 11.07 15.65
CA LYS A 29 4.05 9.72 15.09
C LYS A 29 2.61 9.27 14.90
N GLY A 30 2.07 9.62 13.73
CA GLY A 30 0.66 9.58 13.43
C GLY A 30 0.02 8.31 13.95
N GLU A 31 -1.02 8.48 14.77
CA GLU A 31 -1.98 7.41 14.98
C GLU A 31 -2.32 6.90 13.59
N ASP A 32 -1.99 5.64 13.32
CA ASP A 32 -2.49 4.91 12.17
C ASP A 32 -4.01 4.98 12.30
N ARG A 33 -4.58 6.03 11.71
CA ARG A 33 -6.01 6.26 11.72
C ARG A 33 -6.53 5.07 10.94
N GLU A 34 -7.03 4.10 11.69
CA GLU A 34 -7.66 2.92 11.16
C GLU A 34 -8.83 3.43 10.33
N GLU A 35 -8.56 3.65 9.05
CA GLU A 35 -9.53 4.18 8.11
C GLU A 35 -10.55 3.07 7.95
N GLN A 36 -11.60 3.17 8.76
CA GLN A 36 -12.70 2.23 8.74
C GLN A 36 -13.27 2.20 7.33
N ALA A 37 -13.40 1.00 6.78
CA ALA A 37 -14.04 0.83 5.49
C ALA A 37 -15.42 1.53 5.51
N PRO A 38 -15.82 2.22 4.42
CA PRO A 38 -17.12 2.87 4.39
C PRO A 38 -18.25 1.88 4.73
N THR A 39 -19.29 2.37 5.39
CA THR A 39 -20.39 1.51 5.86
C THR A 39 -20.97 0.67 4.71
N GLY A 40 -21.12 -0.63 4.93
CA GLY A 40 -21.66 -1.58 3.96
C GLY A 40 -20.62 -2.21 3.03
N TRP A 41 -19.35 -1.83 3.13
CA TRP A 41 -18.26 -2.52 2.43
C TRP A 41 -18.07 -3.94 2.98
N GLN A 42 -17.71 -4.85 2.08
CA GLN A 42 -17.32 -6.21 2.39
C GLN A 42 -15.83 -6.25 2.66
N THR A 43 -15.37 -7.16 3.52
CA THR A 43 -13.95 -7.38 3.77
C THR A 43 -13.59 -8.81 3.42
N TYR A 44 -12.62 -8.96 2.53
CA TYR A 44 -12.00 -10.23 2.22
C TYR A 44 -10.69 -10.36 3.00
N ARG A 45 -10.48 -11.54 3.59
CA ARG A 45 -9.29 -11.86 4.33
C ARG A 45 -8.68 -13.16 3.83
N ASN A 46 -7.40 -13.13 3.50
CA ASN A 46 -6.62 -14.31 3.13
C ASN A 46 -5.57 -14.58 4.21
N GLU A 47 -5.90 -15.45 5.15
CA GLU A 47 -4.99 -15.83 6.25
C GLU A 47 -3.73 -16.54 5.76
N PHE A 48 -3.82 -17.23 4.62
CA PHE A 48 -2.68 -17.96 4.05
C PHE A 48 -1.63 -17.03 3.45
N LEU A 49 -2.08 -16.00 2.73
CA LEU A 49 -1.21 -14.99 2.13
C LEU A 49 -0.89 -13.84 3.10
N GLY A 50 -1.67 -13.66 4.17
CA GLY A 50 -1.42 -12.72 5.26
C GLY A 50 -1.90 -11.30 4.98
N PHE A 51 -3.02 -11.15 4.26
CA PHE A 51 -3.58 -9.82 3.96
C PHE A 51 -5.11 -9.80 4.04
N GLU A 52 -5.65 -8.59 4.13
CA GLU A 52 -7.06 -8.30 3.94
C GLU A 52 -7.26 -7.08 3.03
N ILE A 53 -8.42 -7.01 2.40
CA ILE A 53 -8.83 -5.91 1.53
C ILE A 53 -10.34 -5.74 1.59
N SER A 54 -10.81 -4.50 1.64
CA SER A 54 -12.24 -4.16 1.63
C SER A 54 -12.69 -3.71 0.24
N TYR A 55 -13.94 -3.99 -0.08
CA TYR A 55 -14.52 -3.65 -1.38
C TYR A 55 -16.02 -3.31 -1.29
N PRO A 56 -16.56 -2.53 -2.24
CA PRO A 56 -17.95 -2.13 -2.22
C PRO A 56 -18.92 -3.31 -2.27
N PRO A 57 -20.14 -3.16 -1.73
CA PRO A 57 -21.20 -4.15 -1.94
C PRO A 57 -21.53 -4.27 -3.43
N GLY A 58 -21.87 -5.48 -3.88
CA GLY A 58 -22.20 -5.77 -5.27
C GLY A 58 -21.01 -5.98 -6.20
N TRP A 59 -19.78 -5.70 -5.76
CA TRP A 59 -18.59 -6.08 -6.48
C TRP A 59 -18.28 -7.56 -6.25
N HIS A 60 -17.69 -8.18 -7.26
CA HIS A 60 -17.30 -9.58 -7.27
C HIS A 60 -15.84 -9.72 -6.93
N LEU A 61 -15.54 -10.67 -6.04
CA LEU A 61 -14.18 -11.08 -5.71
C LEU A 61 -13.96 -12.50 -6.20
N GLN A 62 -12.86 -12.70 -6.90
CA GLN A 62 -12.42 -14.01 -7.35
C GLN A 62 -11.00 -14.27 -6.86
N GLU A 63 -10.82 -15.36 -6.13
CA GLU A 63 -9.49 -15.83 -5.75
C GLU A 63 -8.75 -16.36 -6.97
N ARG A 64 -7.50 -15.92 -7.12
CA ARG A 64 -6.55 -16.50 -8.05
C ARG A 64 -5.90 -17.67 -7.30
N GLY A 65 -6.05 -18.87 -7.83
CA GLY A 65 -5.50 -20.08 -7.22
C GLY A 65 -4.01 -19.92 -6.90
N ASN A 66 -3.59 -20.51 -5.77
CA ASN A 66 -2.20 -20.47 -5.36
C ASN A 66 -1.37 -21.36 -6.30
N THR A 67 -0.44 -20.75 -7.03
CA THR A 67 0.48 -21.46 -7.90
C THR A 67 1.89 -21.40 -7.34
N THR A 68 2.52 -22.56 -7.21
CA THR A 68 3.98 -22.66 -7.12
C THR A 68 4.48 -22.91 -8.53
N GLU A 69 5.08 -21.91 -9.17
CA GLU A 69 5.75 -22.16 -10.43
C GLU A 69 6.94 -23.10 -10.16
N PRO A 70 7.18 -24.16 -10.95
CA PRO A 70 8.27 -25.11 -10.67
C PRO A 70 9.66 -24.47 -10.62
N ALA A 71 9.82 -23.31 -11.25
CA ALA A 71 11.06 -22.55 -11.29
C ALA A 71 11.21 -21.56 -10.13
N GLU A 72 10.17 -21.32 -9.33
CA GLU A 72 10.13 -20.29 -8.30
C GLU A 72 9.77 -20.90 -6.93
N PRO A 73 10.58 -20.70 -5.88
CA PRO A 73 10.36 -21.32 -4.58
C PRO A 73 9.23 -20.68 -3.76
N PHE A 74 8.43 -19.80 -4.37
CA PHE A 74 7.46 -18.98 -3.68
C PHE A 74 6.05 -19.18 -4.23
N ILE A 75 5.07 -18.92 -3.38
CA ILE A 75 3.67 -19.04 -3.73
C ILE A 75 3.21 -17.72 -4.32
N THR A 76 2.68 -17.77 -5.53
CA THR A 76 1.94 -16.67 -6.14
C THR A 76 0.45 -16.91 -5.92
N GLY A 77 -0.25 -15.90 -5.44
CA GLY A 77 -1.66 -15.98 -5.10
C GLY A 77 -2.23 -14.60 -4.80
N GLY A 78 -3.54 -14.45 -4.98
CA GLY A 78 -4.15 -13.14 -4.87
C GLY A 78 -5.65 -13.14 -5.14
N VAL A 79 -6.21 -11.95 -5.30
CA VAL A 79 -7.61 -11.74 -5.64
C VAL A 79 -7.76 -10.72 -6.76
N THR A 80 -8.75 -10.95 -7.61
CA THR A 80 -9.29 -9.96 -8.54
C THR A 80 -10.61 -9.44 -8.00
N ILE A 81 -10.82 -8.14 -8.08
CA ILE A 81 -12.06 -7.47 -7.69
C ILE A 81 -12.58 -6.69 -8.90
N SER A 82 -13.85 -6.89 -9.24
CA SER A 82 -14.52 -6.30 -10.40
C SER A 82 -16.00 -6.01 -10.12
N GLU A 83 -16.59 -5.08 -10.87
CA GLU A 83 -18.02 -4.79 -10.82
C GLU A 83 -18.88 -5.89 -11.48
N GLU A 84 -18.29 -6.64 -12.41
CA GLU A 84 -18.96 -7.68 -13.19
C GLU A 84 -18.37 -9.05 -12.84
N GLU A 85 -19.24 -10.05 -12.69
CA GLU A 85 -18.84 -11.43 -12.46
C GLU A 85 -18.13 -12.01 -13.71
N GLY A 86 -17.02 -12.74 -13.50
CA GLY A 86 -16.27 -13.36 -14.60
C GLY A 86 -15.57 -12.38 -15.54
N ALA A 87 -15.44 -11.11 -15.12
CA ALA A 87 -14.91 -10.03 -15.95
C ALA A 87 -13.37 -10.05 -16.03
N GLY A 88 -12.81 -11.16 -16.54
CA GLY A 88 -11.36 -11.37 -16.64
C GLY A 88 -10.60 -10.14 -17.17
N ASN A 89 -11.15 -9.45 -18.19
CA ASN A 89 -10.57 -8.24 -18.78
C ASN A 89 -11.04 -6.90 -18.16
N ARG A 90 -12.01 -6.89 -17.25
CA ARG A 90 -12.50 -5.69 -16.53
C ARG A 90 -12.13 -5.72 -15.05
N THR A 91 -11.08 -6.49 -14.70
CA THR A 91 -10.48 -6.45 -13.36
C THR A 91 -10.13 -5.01 -13.02
N ARG A 92 -10.70 -4.52 -11.93
CA ARG A 92 -10.48 -3.14 -11.45
C ARG A 92 -9.37 -3.08 -10.43
N VAL A 93 -9.37 -4.05 -9.52
CA VAL A 93 -8.32 -4.19 -8.50
C VAL A 93 -7.79 -5.59 -8.49
N LEU A 94 -6.48 -5.67 -8.30
CA LEU A 94 -5.73 -6.89 -8.20
C LEU A 94 -4.79 -6.80 -6.99
N ALA A 95 -4.98 -7.68 -6.00
CA ALA A 95 -4.08 -7.80 -4.86
C ALA A 95 -3.34 -9.12 -4.92
N TYR A 96 -2.01 -9.08 -4.85
CA TYR A 96 -1.14 -10.24 -5.02
C TYR A 96 0.00 -10.26 -4.02
N LYS A 97 0.41 -11.48 -3.68
CA LYS A 97 1.71 -11.77 -3.07
C LYS A 97 2.68 -12.25 -4.15
N ASN A 98 3.92 -11.76 -4.09
CA ASN A 98 5.05 -12.07 -4.95
C ASN A 98 4.81 -11.77 -6.43
N LEU A 99 4.07 -10.69 -6.72
CA LEU A 99 3.95 -10.20 -8.09
C LEU A 99 5.25 -9.53 -8.51
N ARG A 100 5.82 -9.96 -9.64
CA ARG A 100 6.90 -9.23 -10.29
C ARG A 100 6.41 -7.85 -10.71
N THR A 101 7.04 -6.79 -10.19
CA THR A 101 6.66 -5.38 -10.47
C THR A 101 7.61 -4.70 -11.46
N ASP A 102 8.50 -5.47 -12.10
CA ASP A 102 9.46 -5.00 -13.09
C ASP A 102 8.79 -4.31 -14.30
N TRP A 103 7.59 -4.75 -14.66
CA TRP A 103 6.75 -4.10 -15.69
C TRP A 103 6.40 -2.65 -15.35
N CYS A 104 6.24 -2.30 -14.07
CA CYS A 104 5.95 -0.92 -13.66
C CYS A 104 7.20 -0.01 -13.72
N LEU A 105 8.41 -0.57 -13.67
CA LEU A 105 9.62 0.22 -13.56
C LEU A 105 9.92 1.05 -14.82
N ARG A 106 9.40 0.64 -15.99
CA ARG A 106 9.62 1.32 -17.28
C ARG A 106 8.73 2.56 -17.49
N GLY A 107 7.72 2.76 -16.67
CA GLY A 107 6.73 3.84 -16.81
C GLY A 107 6.39 4.54 -15.49
N ARG A 108 7.32 4.61 -14.54
CA ARG A 108 7.07 5.24 -13.23
C ARG A 108 6.90 6.74 -13.37
N LEU A 109 5.81 7.24 -12.82
CA LEU A 109 5.55 8.68 -12.77
C LEU A 109 6.00 9.31 -11.45
N VAL A 110 5.66 8.68 -10.33
CA VAL A 110 5.91 9.21 -9.00
C VAL A 110 6.01 8.04 -8.03
N ASP A 111 7.09 7.98 -7.27
CA ASP A 111 7.24 7.08 -6.12
C ASP A 111 6.95 7.87 -4.84
N ARG A 112 5.98 7.42 -4.05
CA ARG A 112 5.62 8.00 -2.76
C ARG A 112 5.83 6.96 -1.66
N PRO A 113 6.64 7.24 -0.63
CA PRO A 113 6.75 6.33 0.50
C PRO A 113 5.40 6.23 1.21
N ILE A 114 5.00 5.01 1.57
CA ILE A 114 3.79 4.71 2.32
C ILE A 114 4.11 3.74 3.45
N THR A 115 3.32 3.76 4.51
CA THR A 115 3.36 2.75 5.57
C THR A 115 1.96 2.19 5.71
N VAL A 116 1.82 0.86 5.70
CA VAL A 116 0.54 0.17 5.82
C VAL A 116 0.68 -0.94 6.85
N SER A 117 -0.13 -0.91 7.90
CA SER A 117 -0.05 -1.88 9.01
C SER A 117 1.38 -1.94 9.62
N GLY A 118 2.05 -0.79 9.73
CA GLY A 118 3.44 -0.70 10.19
C GLY A 118 4.50 -1.25 9.22
N VAL A 119 4.10 -1.63 8.00
CA VAL A 119 5.01 -2.09 6.93
C VAL A 119 5.26 -0.96 5.93
N ASP A 120 6.51 -0.57 5.79
CA ASP A 120 6.93 0.41 4.80
C ASP A 120 6.83 -0.17 3.38
N GLY A 121 6.45 0.70 2.44
CA GLY A 121 6.31 0.39 1.03
C GLY A 121 6.42 1.64 0.18
N ILE A 122 6.18 1.47 -1.12
CA ILE A 122 6.20 2.52 -2.13
C ILE A 122 4.90 2.44 -2.92
N GLU A 123 4.17 3.55 -2.99
CA GLU A 123 3.11 3.75 -3.95
C GLU A 123 3.71 4.35 -5.22
N THR A 124 3.53 3.66 -6.34
CA THR A 124 3.96 4.10 -7.65
C THR A 124 2.76 4.24 -8.56
N ASN A 125 2.69 5.34 -9.30
CA ASN A 125 1.79 5.44 -10.45
C ASN A 125 2.50 4.89 -11.70
N CYS A 126 1.96 3.81 -12.24
CA CYS A 126 2.46 3.14 -13.44
C CYS A 126 1.51 3.40 -14.61
N TYR A 127 2.01 3.34 -15.84
CA TYR A 127 1.17 3.21 -17.01
C TYR A 127 0.86 1.73 -17.27
N ALA A 128 -0.43 1.37 -17.36
CA ALA A 128 -0.86 0.07 -17.85
C ALA A 128 -0.85 0.06 -19.38
N CYS A 129 0.34 0.02 -19.94
CA CYS A 129 0.52 -0.16 -21.37
C CYS A 129 1.02 -1.57 -21.65
N GLU A 130 0.89 -2.01 -22.89
CA GLU A 130 1.56 -3.24 -23.33
C GLU A 130 3.04 -3.14 -22.97
N ALA A 131 3.63 -4.26 -22.53
CA ALA A 131 4.94 -4.30 -21.86
C ALA A 131 6.10 -3.65 -22.65
N ASP A 132 5.91 -3.45 -23.96
CA ASP A 132 6.88 -2.88 -24.89
C ASP A 132 6.40 -1.59 -25.58
N ALA A 133 5.21 -1.07 -25.25
CA ALA A 133 4.71 0.18 -25.82
C ALA A 133 5.47 1.38 -25.20
N PRO A 134 5.94 2.34 -26.01
CA PRO A 134 6.56 3.57 -25.49
C PRO A 134 5.60 4.33 -24.56
N PRO A 135 6.09 4.95 -23.47
CA PRO A 135 5.23 5.71 -22.54
C PRO A 135 4.38 6.80 -23.23
N GLU A 136 4.89 7.38 -24.31
CA GLU A 136 4.22 8.41 -25.11
C GLU A 136 3.00 7.88 -25.88
N THR A 137 2.94 6.57 -26.12
CA THR A 137 1.82 5.91 -26.81
C THR A 137 0.72 5.45 -25.86
N CYS A 138 0.97 5.57 -24.55
CA CYS A 138 0.00 5.27 -23.52
C CYS A 138 -1.11 6.32 -23.53
N PRO A 139 -2.39 5.94 -23.61
CA PRO A 139 -3.46 6.89 -23.36
C PRO A 139 -3.29 7.44 -21.94
N ALA A 140 -3.48 8.75 -21.77
CA ALA A 140 -3.40 9.42 -20.47
C ALA A 140 -4.42 8.87 -19.44
N GLU A 141 -5.31 7.98 -19.86
CA GLU A 141 -6.32 7.35 -19.01
C GLU A 141 -5.86 5.96 -18.53
N ALA A 142 -4.75 5.43 -19.05
CA ALA A 142 -4.17 4.14 -18.68
C ALA A 142 -3.26 4.24 -17.44
N HIS A 143 -3.64 5.04 -16.45
CA HIS A 143 -2.93 5.06 -15.18
C HIS A 143 -3.36 3.87 -14.33
N THR A 144 -2.38 3.23 -13.68
CA THR A 144 -2.56 2.20 -12.66
C THR A 144 -1.88 2.66 -11.39
N ILE A 145 -2.63 2.70 -10.30
CA ILE A 145 -2.06 2.92 -8.97
C ILE A 145 -1.53 1.56 -8.52
N VAL A 146 -0.23 1.48 -8.26
CA VAL A 146 0.40 0.27 -7.74
C VAL A 146 1.01 0.57 -6.39
N ARG A 147 0.54 -0.13 -5.37
CA ARG A 147 1.19 -0.12 -4.05
C ARG A 147 2.04 -1.36 -3.94
N ILE A 148 3.34 -1.15 -3.75
CA ILE A 148 4.33 -2.22 -3.60
C ILE A 148 4.84 -2.16 -2.17
N PHE A 149 4.72 -3.28 -1.46
CA PHE A 149 5.22 -3.44 -0.11
C PHE A 149 6.32 -4.48 -0.11
N GLY A 150 7.46 -4.20 0.52
CA GLY A 150 8.66 -5.03 0.45
C GLY A 150 9.78 -4.37 -0.35
N ILE A 151 10.87 -5.11 -0.58
CA ILE A 151 12.03 -4.61 -1.33
C ILE A 151 11.73 -4.76 -2.82
N LEU A 152 11.78 -3.64 -3.56
CA LEU A 152 11.60 -3.65 -5.01
C LEU A 152 12.57 -4.63 -5.67
N GLY A 153 12.03 -5.64 -6.35
CA GLY A 153 12.81 -6.68 -7.03
C GLY A 153 13.11 -7.92 -6.19
N GLU A 154 12.59 -8.03 -4.97
CA GLU A 154 12.71 -9.24 -4.14
C GLU A 154 11.42 -10.08 -4.12
N ILE A 155 11.61 -11.36 -3.78
CA ILE A 155 10.63 -12.46 -3.86
C ILE A 155 9.56 -12.42 -2.75
N GLU A 156 9.49 -11.35 -1.95
CA GLU A 156 8.50 -11.18 -0.87
C GLU A 156 7.72 -9.88 -0.97
N SER A 157 7.44 -9.42 -2.19
CA SER A 157 6.68 -8.19 -2.38
C SER A 157 5.17 -8.44 -2.41
N PHE A 158 4.38 -7.63 -1.72
CA PHE A 158 2.95 -7.54 -1.97
C PHE A 158 2.67 -6.40 -2.93
N GLY A 159 1.81 -6.67 -3.92
CA GLY A 159 1.38 -5.70 -4.91
C GLY A 159 -0.13 -5.54 -4.86
N VAL A 160 -0.61 -4.31 -4.75
CA VAL A 160 -2.02 -3.99 -4.98
C VAL A 160 -2.10 -3.01 -6.13
N LEU A 161 -2.78 -3.43 -7.20
CA LEU A 161 -2.91 -2.72 -8.44
C LEU A 161 -4.36 -2.32 -8.58
N GLY A 162 -4.62 -1.03 -8.68
CA GLY A 162 -5.91 -0.52 -9.15
C GLY A 162 -5.72 0.04 -10.55
N CYS A 163 -6.61 -0.31 -11.48
CA CYS A 163 -6.72 0.33 -12.79
C CYS A 163 -7.83 1.40 -12.74
N PRO A 164 -7.53 2.64 -12.32
CA PRO A 164 -8.46 3.75 -12.23
C PRO A 164 -8.79 4.39 -13.59
N SER A 165 -8.69 3.69 -14.72
CA SER A 165 -9.04 4.23 -16.04
C SER A 165 -10.50 4.72 -16.17
N LEU A 166 -11.28 4.63 -15.08
CA LEU A 166 -12.62 5.22 -14.95
C LEU A 166 -12.77 6.32 -13.90
N GLY A 167 -11.69 6.82 -13.29
CA GLY A 167 -11.78 7.85 -12.24
C GLY A 167 -12.58 7.40 -11.01
N ASP A 168 -12.70 6.10 -10.80
CA ASP A 168 -13.54 5.54 -9.77
C ASP A 168 -12.84 5.64 -8.40
N GLU A 169 -13.33 6.56 -7.57
CA GLU A 169 -12.92 6.71 -6.18
C GLU A 169 -12.98 5.37 -5.42
N SER A 170 -13.87 4.47 -5.82
CA SER A 170 -13.98 3.12 -5.26
C SER A 170 -12.70 2.31 -5.48
N VAL A 171 -12.09 2.35 -6.67
CA VAL A 171 -10.83 1.64 -6.97
C VAL A 171 -9.72 2.12 -6.05
N ARG A 172 -9.59 3.45 -5.92
CA ARG A 172 -8.61 4.05 -5.03
C ARG A 172 -8.84 3.62 -3.58
N ARG A 173 -10.09 3.69 -3.10
CA ARG A 173 -10.47 3.28 -1.74
C ARG A 173 -10.25 1.78 -1.49
N ILE A 174 -10.49 0.91 -2.47
CA ILE A 174 -10.17 -0.53 -2.38
C ILE A 174 -8.66 -0.71 -2.22
N VAL A 175 -7.84 -0.10 -3.07
CA VAL A 175 -6.37 -0.14 -2.96
C VAL A 175 -5.90 0.42 -1.61
N GLU A 176 -6.55 1.49 -1.15
CA GLU A 176 -6.30 2.12 0.15
C GLU A 176 -6.73 1.28 1.35
N SER A 177 -7.64 0.33 1.17
CA SER A 177 -8.11 -0.56 2.23
C SER A 177 -7.21 -1.78 2.48
N PHE A 178 -6.22 -2.04 1.61
CA PHE A 178 -5.34 -3.19 1.78
C PHE A 178 -4.56 -3.11 3.10
N ARG A 179 -4.54 -4.20 3.88
CA ARG A 179 -3.80 -4.32 5.14
C ARG A 179 -3.13 -5.69 5.25
N PHE A 180 -2.08 -5.76 6.06
CA PHE A 180 -1.47 -7.02 6.46
C PHE A 180 -2.18 -7.58 7.69
N THR A 181 -2.47 -8.88 7.71
CA THR A 181 -3.18 -9.52 8.84
C THR A 181 -2.26 -10.22 9.83
N GLY A 182 -0.97 -10.36 9.51
CA GLY A 182 0.05 -10.86 10.42
C GLY A 182 0.88 -9.72 11.02
N GLY A 183 0.94 -9.64 12.35
CA GLY A 183 2.01 -8.89 13.02
C GLY A 183 3.34 -9.59 12.76
N ARG A 184 4.36 -8.83 12.36
CA ARG A 184 5.73 -9.36 12.24
C ARG A 184 6.24 -9.92 13.56
#